data_AF-R6MB85-F1
#
_entry.id   AF-R6MB85-F1
#
_cell.length_a   1.000
_cell.length_b   1.000
_cell.length_c   1.000
_cell.angle_alpha   90.00
_cell.angle_beta   90.00
_cell.angle_gamma   90.00
#
_symmetry.space_group_name_H-M   'P 1'
#
loop_
_entity.id
_entity.type
_entity.pdbx_description
1 polymer ?
#
loop_
_entity_poly.entity_id
_entity_poly.type
_entity_poly.pdbx_seq_one_letter_code
_entity_poly.pdbx_strand_id
1 'polypeptide(L)'
;MIEAYTLESLLKKYGIDATKVINKNNNILEYGEYQDIDKTLNYLVKELHINARNIEKCPSIMYKAVNNIKENYEFLITTKINTGNIETTLHILNTNPKNLKETYNYVLNNYGIEYINRITSILSTSIDRIKQIEGLFNDKSLVISAAISRNSMDEIKRIIKVCNKNNIPITSSVFKKTSEEIERIIKVCRENNIPITGSVFHKTAEEIEKIIEVCRKNNIPITSSVFHKTAEDIEKIIKVCKKNNIPVTGNVFLKTAEEIENIIKVCRENNIPITGSVFLKTSEEIEKIIKVCKENNIPITGNIYLKTSKDIKKIIKVCIENNIPITGSVFLKTSEEIEKIIEVCRENNISITGSVFYKTAEEVEKIIEVCKKNNIPITGSIFLKATEEIEKSINYIKENYGQAYLTPLIINKNVEHLKNVLPYLESLGVLPYVVKSASILTLTLDEIKERKDFVESNNDTLVLQNGRFNSVFGLSKSNYKKLTNKSNITK
;
A
#
# COMPACT_ATOMS: atom_id res chain seq x y z
N MET A 1 -5.61 -17.30 -45.00
CA MET A 1 -4.39 -16.47 -45.10
C MET A 1 -4.77 -15.12 -45.69
N ILE A 2 -4.33 -14.03 -45.06
CA ILE A 2 -4.59 -12.66 -45.48
C ILE A 2 -3.27 -11.89 -45.57
N GLU A 3 -3.06 -11.18 -46.68
CA GLU A 3 -1.87 -10.36 -46.87
C GLU A 3 -1.89 -9.13 -45.94
N ALA A 4 -0.70 -8.68 -45.52
CA ALA A 4 -0.56 -7.59 -44.56
C ALA A 4 -1.23 -6.28 -45.01
N TYR A 5 -1.09 -5.91 -46.29
CA TYR A 5 -1.72 -4.71 -46.85
C TYR A 5 -3.25 -4.81 -46.84
N THR A 6 -3.79 -5.98 -47.20
CA THR A 6 -5.23 -6.26 -47.19
C THR A 6 -5.78 -6.22 -45.77
N LEU A 7 -5.05 -6.78 -44.80
CA LEU A 7 -5.40 -6.71 -43.38
C LEU A 7 -5.39 -5.26 -42.89
N GLU A 8 -4.37 -4.47 -43.23
CA GLU A 8 -4.27 -3.06 -42.83
C GLU A 8 -5.46 -2.24 -43.33
N SER A 9 -5.79 -2.38 -44.62
CA SER A 9 -6.95 -1.70 -45.21
C SER A 9 -8.26 -2.10 -44.50
N LEU A 10 -8.42 -3.37 -44.16
CA LEU A 10 -9.59 -3.87 -43.45
C LEU A 10 -9.67 -3.30 -42.02
N LEU A 11 -8.59 -3.36 -41.24
CA LEU A 11 -8.56 -2.87 -39.85
C LEU A 11 -8.81 -1.36 -39.77
N LYS A 12 -8.32 -0.59 -40.75
CA LYS A 12 -8.53 0.85 -40.85
C LYS A 12 -10.03 1.23 -40.95
N LYS A 13 -10.86 0.42 -41.64
CA LYS A 13 -12.32 0.61 -41.72
C LYS A 13 -13.01 0.61 -40.34
N TYR A 14 -12.40 -0.06 -39.35
CA TYR A 14 -12.90 -0.19 -37.98
C TYR A 14 -12.15 0.67 -36.96
N GLY A 15 -11.19 1.50 -37.40
CA GLY A 15 -10.36 2.32 -36.51
C GLY A 15 -9.39 1.50 -35.65
N ILE A 16 -8.94 0.35 -36.15
CA ILE A 16 -7.99 -0.54 -35.46
C ILE A 16 -6.59 -0.35 -36.05
N ASP A 17 -5.59 -0.22 -35.18
CA ASP A 17 -4.19 -0.09 -35.57
C ASP A 17 -3.57 -1.46 -35.94
N ALA A 18 -3.36 -1.68 -37.24
CA ALA A 18 -2.81 -2.92 -37.78
C ALA A 18 -1.39 -3.22 -37.27
N THR A 19 -0.57 -2.18 -37.06
CA THR A 19 0.81 -2.35 -36.57
C THR A 19 0.81 -2.97 -35.19
N LYS A 20 -0.08 -2.50 -34.30
CA LYS A 20 -0.23 -3.10 -32.96
C LYS A 20 -0.74 -4.53 -33.01
N VAL A 21 -1.70 -4.83 -33.88
CA VAL A 21 -2.26 -6.18 -34.04
C VAL A 21 -1.17 -7.16 -34.50
N ILE A 22 -0.43 -6.82 -35.56
CA ILE A 22 0.61 -7.69 -36.13
C ILE A 22 1.76 -7.87 -35.15
N ASN A 23 2.23 -6.78 -34.50
CA ASN A 23 3.29 -6.86 -33.49
C ASN A 23 2.88 -7.68 -32.27
N LYS A 24 1.57 -7.73 -31.96
CA LYS A 24 1.07 -8.51 -30.84
C LYS A 24 0.99 -10.00 -31.15
N ASN A 25 0.52 -10.35 -32.34
CA ASN A 25 0.45 -11.73 -32.81
C ASN A 25 0.28 -11.75 -34.34
N ASN A 26 1.35 -12.07 -35.05
CA ASN A 26 1.38 -12.13 -36.52
C ASN A 26 0.66 -13.36 -37.10
N ASN A 27 0.24 -14.33 -36.28
CA ASN A 27 -0.51 -15.51 -36.72
C ASN A 27 -1.83 -15.15 -37.43
N ILE A 28 -2.35 -13.93 -37.24
CA ILE A 28 -3.51 -13.44 -37.98
C ILE A 28 -3.27 -13.40 -39.50
N LEU A 29 -2.02 -13.21 -39.95
CA LEU A 29 -1.68 -13.21 -41.38
C LEU A 29 -1.81 -14.63 -41.96
N GLU A 30 -1.41 -15.64 -41.19
CA GLU A 30 -1.44 -17.04 -41.60
C GLU A 30 -2.87 -17.61 -41.56
N TYR A 31 -3.55 -17.48 -40.42
CA TYR A 31 -4.84 -18.12 -40.17
C TYR A 31 -6.04 -17.23 -40.43
N GLY A 32 -5.84 -15.93 -40.62
CA GLY A 32 -6.93 -14.99 -40.87
C GLY A 32 -7.53 -15.15 -42.26
N GLU A 33 -8.84 -15.02 -42.34
CA GLU A 33 -9.59 -14.91 -43.59
C GLU A 33 -10.35 -13.58 -43.60
N TYR A 34 -10.31 -12.88 -44.74
CA TYR A 34 -10.88 -11.54 -44.85
C TYR A 34 -12.35 -11.50 -44.42
N GLN A 35 -13.16 -12.46 -44.88
CA GLN A 35 -14.60 -12.50 -44.60
C GLN A 35 -14.89 -12.73 -43.11
N ASP A 36 -14.16 -13.64 -42.48
CA ASP A 36 -14.30 -13.92 -41.05
C ASP A 36 -13.89 -12.71 -40.20
N ILE A 37 -12.76 -12.07 -40.54
CA ILE A 37 -12.29 -10.87 -39.85
C ILE A 37 -13.30 -9.73 -40.01
N ASP A 38 -13.78 -9.44 -41.23
CA ASP A 38 -14.75 -8.37 -41.48
C ASP A 38 -16.06 -8.63 -40.74
N LYS A 39 -16.57 -9.88 -40.75
CA LYS A 39 -17.77 -10.27 -40.02
C LYS A 39 -17.61 -10.12 -38.51
N THR A 40 -16.51 -10.59 -37.95
CA THR A 40 -16.21 -10.45 -36.52
C THR A 40 -16.09 -8.99 -36.13
N LEU A 41 -15.39 -8.16 -36.90
CA LEU A 41 -15.22 -6.75 -36.59
C LEU A 41 -16.51 -5.94 -36.74
N ASN A 42 -17.35 -6.25 -37.73
CA ASN A 42 -18.70 -5.68 -37.80
C ASN A 42 -19.47 -5.95 -36.50
N TYR A 43 -19.49 -7.19 -36.03
CA TYR A 43 -20.19 -7.54 -34.79
C TYR A 43 -19.57 -6.81 -33.57
N LEU A 44 -18.27 -6.93 -33.34
CA LEU A 44 -17.63 -6.39 -32.13
C LEU A 44 -17.63 -4.85 -32.10
N VAL A 45 -17.37 -4.18 -33.22
CA VAL A 45 -17.18 -2.73 -33.26
C VAL A 45 -18.50 -2.01 -33.57
N LYS A 46 -19.29 -2.49 -34.53
CA LYS A 46 -20.51 -1.80 -34.97
C LYS A 46 -21.72 -2.15 -34.13
N GLU A 47 -21.90 -3.43 -33.79
CA GLU A 47 -23.06 -3.86 -32.98
C GLU A 47 -22.79 -3.73 -31.48
N LEU A 48 -21.62 -4.19 -31.01
CA LEU A 48 -21.31 -4.23 -29.58
C LEU A 48 -20.53 -2.99 -29.07
N HIS A 49 -20.07 -2.13 -29.97
CA HIS A 49 -19.31 -0.91 -29.65
C HIS A 49 -18.04 -1.16 -28.81
N ILE A 50 -17.39 -2.32 -28.97
CA ILE A 50 -16.17 -2.65 -28.26
C ILE A 50 -15.03 -1.71 -28.70
N ASN A 51 -14.29 -1.21 -27.73
CA ASN A 51 -13.17 -0.33 -27.98
C ASN A 51 -12.08 -1.01 -28.83
N ALA A 52 -11.64 -0.35 -29.90
CA ALA A 52 -10.57 -0.83 -30.79
C ALA A 52 -9.31 -1.25 -30.02
N ARG A 53 -8.93 -0.54 -28.96
CA ARG A 53 -7.74 -0.86 -28.14
C ARG A 53 -7.84 -2.23 -27.46
N ASN A 54 -9.04 -2.71 -27.16
CA ASN A 54 -9.23 -4.05 -26.58
C ASN A 54 -9.07 -5.14 -27.65
N ILE A 55 -9.52 -4.88 -28.87
CA ILE A 55 -9.34 -5.77 -30.02
C ILE A 55 -7.86 -5.84 -30.43
N GLU A 56 -7.16 -4.70 -30.46
CA GLU A 56 -5.71 -4.59 -30.72
C GLU A 56 -4.89 -5.50 -29.78
N LYS A 57 -5.33 -5.67 -28.53
CA LYS A 57 -4.67 -6.51 -27.52
C LYS A 57 -4.94 -8.00 -27.68
N CYS A 58 -5.99 -8.38 -28.43
CA CYS A 58 -6.44 -9.76 -28.57
C CYS A 58 -6.64 -10.17 -30.05
N PRO A 59 -5.59 -10.18 -30.90
CA PRO A 59 -5.72 -10.51 -32.33
C PRO A 59 -6.44 -11.83 -32.63
N SER A 60 -6.30 -12.82 -31.74
CA SER A 60 -6.94 -14.14 -31.89
C SER A 60 -8.46 -14.10 -31.98
N ILE A 61 -9.10 -13.03 -31.49
CA ILE A 61 -10.55 -12.86 -31.59
C ILE A 61 -11.03 -12.85 -33.05
N MET A 62 -10.18 -12.41 -33.97
CA MET A 62 -10.53 -12.19 -35.38
C MET A 62 -10.35 -13.42 -36.26
N TYR A 63 -9.65 -14.47 -35.81
CA TYR A 63 -9.34 -15.63 -36.65
C TYR A 63 -9.55 -16.99 -35.98
N LYS A 64 -9.75 -17.05 -34.66
CA LYS A 64 -9.93 -18.33 -33.95
C LYS A 64 -11.40 -18.58 -33.65
N ALA A 65 -11.98 -19.65 -34.19
CA ALA A 65 -13.34 -20.11 -33.82
C ALA A 65 -14.39 -18.97 -33.81
N VAL A 66 -14.37 -18.12 -34.84
CA VAL A 66 -15.16 -16.88 -34.90
C VAL A 66 -16.66 -17.10 -34.80
N ASN A 67 -17.15 -18.28 -35.20
CA ASN A 67 -18.56 -18.66 -35.12
C ASN A 67 -19.08 -18.78 -33.68
N ASN A 68 -18.20 -18.95 -32.69
CA ASN A 68 -18.60 -19.07 -31.28
C ASN A 68 -18.88 -17.71 -30.62
N ILE A 69 -18.38 -16.61 -31.21
CA ILE A 69 -18.29 -15.29 -30.55
C ILE A 69 -19.67 -14.77 -30.13
N LYS A 70 -20.64 -14.80 -31.06
CA LYS A 70 -21.97 -14.25 -30.84
C LYS A 70 -22.73 -15.01 -29.75
N GLU A 71 -22.79 -16.34 -29.86
CA GLU A 71 -23.45 -17.19 -28.85
C GLU A 71 -22.83 -17.01 -27.46
N ASN A 72 -21.49 -17.00 -27.38
CA ASN A 72 -20.81 -16.82 -26.11
C ASN A 72 -21.06 -15.44 -25.51
N TYR A 73 -21.05 -14.38 -26.32
CA TYR A 73 -21.35 -13.04 -25.83
C TYR A 73 -22.78 -12.94 -25.27
N GLU A 74 -23.76 -13.44 -26.02
CA GLU A 74 -25.17 -13.47 -25.60
C GLU A 74 -25.37 -14.25 -24.29
N PHE A 75 -24.69 -15.38 -24.14
CA PHE A 75 -24.70 -16.15 -22.89
C PHE A 75 -24.12 -15.36 -21.70
N LEU A 76 -22.97 -14.71 -21.88
CA LEU A 76 -22.29 -13.97 -20.81
C LEU A 76 -23.11 -12.75 -20.34
N ILE A 77 -23.77 -12.05 -21.27
CA ILE A 77 -24.67 -10.94 -20.93
C ILE A 77 -25.90 -11.44 -20.18
N THR A 78 -26.53 -12.53 -20.65
CA THR A 78 -27.71 -13.13 -20.01
C THR A 78 -27.40 -13.58 -18.58
N THR A 79 -26.18 -14.07 -18.35
CA THR A 79 -25.69 -14.50 -17.03
C THR A 79 -25.14 -13.36 -16.16
N LYS A 80 -25.32 -12.10 -16.59
CA LYS A 80 -24.94 -10.89 -15.85
C LYS A 80 -23.43 -10.78 -15.53
N ILE A 81 -22.59 -11.31 -16.42
CA ILE A 81 -21.15 -10.98 -16.38
C ILE A 81 -20.97 -9.51 -16.75
N ASN A 82 -20.06 -8.83 -16.05
CA ASN A 82 -19.79 -7.42 -16.31
C ASN A 82 -19.22 -7.24 -17.73
N THR A 83 -19.84 -6.37 -18.53
CA THR A 83 -19.46 -6.10 -19.93
C THR A 83 -18.02 -5.63 -20.07
N GLY A 84 -17.54 -4.77 -19.16
CA GLY A 84 -16.15 -4.31 -19.14
C GLY A 84 -15.15 -5.44 -18.91
N ASN A 85 -15.53 -6.47 -18.14
CA ASN A 85 -14.71 -7.67 -18.01
C ASN A 85 -14.66 -8.46 -19.31
N ILE A 86 -15.80 -8.65 -19.98
CA ILE A 86 -15.86 -9.34 -21.29
C ILE A 86 -14.95 -8.61 -22.31
N GLU A 87 -15.07 -7.28 -22.38
CA GLU A 87 -14.26 -6.45 -23.28
C GLU A 87 -12.76 -6.57 -23.03
N THR A 88 -12.33 -6.72 -21.77
CA THR A 88 -10.92 -6.88 -21.45
C THR A 88 -10.42 -8.32 -21.56
N THR A 89 -11.33 -9.29 -21.73
CA THR A 89 -11.02 -10.72 -21.89
C THR A 89 -11.62 -11.34 -23.16
N LEU A 90 -11.57 -10.64 -24.29
CA LEU A 90 -12.20 -11.09 -25.56
C LEU A 90 -11.89 -12.54 -25.96
N HIS A 91 -10.69 -13.04 -25.65
CA HIS A 91 -10.30 -14.43 -25.93
C HIS A 91 -11.27 -15.49 -25.40
N ILE A 92 -12.05 -15.21 -24.35
CA ILE A 92 -13.06 -16.15 -23.85
C ILE A 92 -14.17 -16.41 -24.88
N LEU A 93 -14.47 -15.45 -25.75
CA LEU A 93 -15.53 -15.55 -26.76
C LEU A 93 -15.18 -16.57 -27.87
N ASN A 94 -13.90 -16.90 -28.04
CA ASN A 94 -13.46 -17.95 -28.96
C ASN A 94 -13.57 -19.37 -28.36
N THR A 95 -13.96 -19.50 -27.07
CA THR A 95 -14.10 -20.80 -26.39
C THR A 95 -15.25 -21.60 -27.01
N ASN A 96 -15.16 -22.93 -27.01
CA ASN A 96 -16.30 -23.76 -27.38
C ASN A 96 -17.51 -23.44 -26.46
N PRO A 97 -18.71 -23.16 -27.00
CA PRO A 97 -19.84 -22.69 -26.20
C PRO A 97 -20.27 -23.67 -25.10
N LYS A 98 -20.21 -24.99 -25.37
CA LYS A 98 -20.52 -26.01 -24.36
C LYS A 98 -19.52 -25.93 -23.20
N ASN A 99 -18.22 -25.91 -23.51
CA ASN A 99 -17.17 -25.84 -22.49
C ASN A 99 -17.25 -24.55 -21.67
N LEU A 100 -17.56 -23.41 -22.31
CA LEU A 100 -17.72 -22.12 -21.63
C LEU A 100 -18.89 -22.18 -20.64
N LYS A 101 -20.05 -22.70 -21.06
CA LYS A 101 -21.24 -22.85 -20.21
C LYS A 101 -20.99 -23.81 -19.05
N GLU A 102 -20.37 -24.95 -19.32
CA GLU A 102 -20.00 -25.93 -18.29
C GLU A 102 -19.04 -25.33 -17.27
N THR A 103 -17.99 -24.64 -17.73
CA THR A 103 -17.00 -23.99 -16.85
C THR A 103 -17.65 -22.86 -16.04
N TYR A 104 -18.51 -22.05 -16.66
CA TYR A 104 -19.29 -21.03 -15.97
C TYR A 104 -20.09 -21.63 -14.81
N ASN A 105 -20.89 -22.67 -15.09
CA ASN A 105 -21.72 -23.32 -14.07
C ASN A 105 -20.86 -23.93 -12.95
N TYR A 106 -19.75 -24.57 -13.31
CA TYR A 106 -18.84 -25.16 -12.34
C TYR A 106 -18.22 -24.11 -11.41
N VAL A 107 -17.67 -23.02 -11.96
CA VAL A 107 -17.04 -21.97 -11.16
C VAL A 107 -18.10 -21.22 -10.33
N LEU A 108 -19.28 -20.95 -10.89
CA LEU A 108 -20.38 -20.31 -10.17
C LEU A 108 -20.77 -21.13 -8.93
N ASN A 109 -20.97 -22.43 -9.09
CA ASN A 109 -21.44 -23.30 -8.01
C ASN A 109 -20.39 -23.55 -6.92
N ASN A 110 -19.11 -23.60 -7.27
CA ASN A 110 -18.04 -23.97 -6.32
C ASN A 110 -17.28 -22.75 -5.76
N TYR A 111 -17.25 -21.64 -6.49
CA TYR A 111 -16.46 -20.44 -6.15
C TYR A 111 -17.34 -19.21 -5.95
N GLY A 112 -18.37 -19.05 -6.77
CA GLY A 112 -19.27 -17.90 -6.77
C GLY A 112 -18.99 -16.92 -7.92
N ILE A 113 -20.00 -16.10 -8.24
CA ILE A 113 -19.97 -15.16 -9.36
C ILE A 113 -18.87 -14.08 -9.22
N GLU A 114 -18.50 -13.75 -7.98
CA GLU A 114 -17.43 -12.79 -7.70
C GLU A 114 -16.08 -13.24 -8.26
N TYR A 115 -15.78 -14.55 -8.25
CA TYR A 115 -14.53 -15.08 -8.78
C TYR A 115 -14.51 -15.03 -10.31
N ILE A 116 -15.65 -15.28 -10.95
CA ILE A 116 -15.79 -15.16 -12.41
C ILE A 116 -15.61 -13.71 -12.84
N ASN A 117 -16.23 -12.76 -12.14
CA ASN A 117 -16.07 -11.33 -12.44
C ASN A 117 -14.67 -10.81 -12.10
N ARG A 118 -13.99 -11.40 -11.11
CA ARG A 118 -12.61 -11.01 -10.79
C ARG A 118 -11.60 -11.52 -11.83
N ILE A 119 -11.80 -12.73 -12.35
CA ILE A 119 -10.89 -13.39 -13.30
C ILE A 119 -11.69 -14.10 -14.40
N THR A 120 -12.29 -13.32 -15.30
CA THR A 120 -13.20 -13.84 -16.33
C THR A 120 -12.54 -14.80 -17.32
N SER A 121 -11.22 -14.67 -17.51
CA SER A 121 -10.41 -15.62 -18.29
C SER A 121 -10.55 -17.09 -17.86
N ILE A 122 -10.99 -17.36 -16.61
CA ILE A 122 -11.23 -18.74 -16.15
C ILE A 122 -12.24 -19.49 -17.01
N LEU A 123 -13.18 -18.78 -17.64
CA LEU A 123 -14.22 -19.37 -18.50
C LEU A 123 -13.67 -20.01 -19.78
N SER A 124 -12.42 -19.73 -20.14
CA SER A 124 -11.72 -20.39 -21.24
C SER A 124 -10.93 -21.65 -20.81
N THR A 125 -10.97 -22.00 -19.53
CA THR A 125 -10.20 -23.11 -18.94
C THR A 125 -11.07 -24.35 -18.79
N SER A 126 -10.55 -25.54 -19.10
CA SER A 126 -11.32 -26.78 -18.91
C SER A 126 -11.55 -27.09 -17.42
N ILE A 127 -12.71 -27.66 -17.11
CA ILE A 127 -13.05 -28.10 -15.74
C ILE A 127 -12.04 -29.10 -15.21
N ASP A 128 -11.56 -30.03 -16.05
CA ASP A 128 -10.58 -31.04 -15.63
C ASP A 128 -9.28 -30.40 -15.14
N ARG A 129 -8.83 -29.33 -15.81
CA ARG A 129 -7.66 -28.57 -15.38
C ARG A 129 -7.90 -27.88 -14.04
N ILE A 130 -9.08 -27.28 -13.84
CA ILE A 130 -9.44 -26.65 -12.57
C ILE A 130 -9.41 -27.70 -11.45
N LYS A 131 -10.08 -28.85 -11.64
CA LYS A 131 -10.11 -29.96 -10.67
C LYS A 131 -8.73 -30.51 -10.33
N GLN A 132 -7.85 -30.66 -11.33
CA GLN A 132 -6.48 -31.11 -11.06
C GLN A 132 -5.69 -30.12 -10.20
N ILE A 133 -5.97 -28.82 -10.31
CA ILE A 133 -5.31 -27.77 -9.54
C ILE A 133 -5.93 -27.60 -8.15
N GLU A 134 -7.23 -27.85 -8.00
CA GLU A 134 -7.89 -27.94 -6.68
C GLU A 134 -7.19 -28.99 -5.79
N GLY A 135 -6.71 -30.09 -6.37
CA GLY A 135 -5.90 -31.08 -5.67
C GLY A 135 -4.52 -30.57 -5.18
N LEU A 136 -4.08 -29.39 -5.60
CA LEU A 136 -2.80 -28.78 -5.21
C LEU A 136 -2.95 -27.61 -4.22
N PHE A 137 -4.12 -26.96 -4.17
CA PHE A 137 -4.33 -25.75 -3.38
C PHE A 137 -5.72 -25.72 -2.73
N ASN A 138 -5.76 -25.35 -1.45
CA ASN A 138 -7.01 -25.04 -0.76
C ASN A 138 -7.49 -23.59 -1.02
N ASP A 139 -6.57 -22.70 -1.40
CA ASP A 139 -6.89 -21.30 -1.70
C ASP A 139 -7.50 -21.16 -3.10
N LYS A 140 -8.78 -20.79 -3.15
CA LYS A 140 -9.56 -20.60 -4.38
C LYS A 140 -8.93 -19.58 -5.34
N SER A 141 -8.28 -18.53 -4.84
CA SER A 141 -7.61 -17.52 -5.67
C SER A 141 -6.36 -18.08 -6.33
N LEU A 142 -5.59 -18.91 -5.62
CA LEU A 142 -4.44 -19.62 -6.19
C LEU A 142 -4.87 -20.65 -7.23
N VAL A 143 -5.95 -21.40 -6.97
CA VAL A 143 -6.49 -22.36 -7.94
C VAL A 143 -6.79 -21.67 -9.27
N ILE A 144 -7.58 -20.59 -9.24
CA ILE A 144 -7.94 -19.86 -10.47
C ILE A 144 -6.69 -19.30 -11.15
N SER A 145 -5.76 -18.72 -10.38
CA SER A 145 -4.53 -18.13 -10.93
C SER A 145 -3.64 -19.15 -11.63
N ALA A 146 -3.49 -20.34 -11.06
CA ALA A 146 -2.75 -21.44 -11.67
C ALA A 146 -3.51 -22.01 -12.87
N ALA A 147 -4.84 -22.12 -12.79
CA ALA A 147 -5.68 -22.66 -13.85
C ALA A 147 -5.61 -21.82 -15.14
N ILE A 148 -5.69 -20.50 -15.02
CA ILE A 148 -5.56 -19.59 -16.18
C ILE A 148 -4.11 -19.42 -16.66
N SER A 149 -3.13 -19.94 -15.93
CA SER A 149 -1.72 -19.85 -16.35
C SER A 149 -1.48 -20.70 -17.60
N ARG A 150 -0.49 -20.30 -18.40
CA ARG A 150 -0.04 -21.05 -19.59
C ARG A 150 0.86 -22.25 -19.24
N ASN A 151 1.12 -22.48 -17.95
CA ASN A 151 1.99 -23.56 -17.49
C ASN A 151 1.28 -24.92 -17.53
N SER A 152 1.99 -25.96 -17.95
CA SER A 152 1.49 -27.33 -17.84
C SER A 152 1.31 -27.73 -16.37
N MET A 153 0.59 -28.83 -16.11
CA MET A 153 0.42 -29.33 -14.74
C MET A 153 1.75 -29.71 -14.09
N ASP A 154 2.67 -30.31 -14.85
CA ASP A 154 4.01 -30.64 -14.36
C ASP A 154 4.81 -29.38 -14.05
N GLU A 155 4.66 -28.34 -14.87
CA GLU A 155 5.32 -27.06 -14.64
C GLU A 155 4.78 -26.38 -13.37
N ILE A 156 3.46 -26.40 -13.15
CA ILE A 156 2.85 -25.89 -11.91
C ILE A 156 3.41 -26.65 -10.69
N LYS A 157 3.51 -27.99 -10.75
CA LYS A 157 4.11 -28.79 -9.66
C LYS A 157 5.58 -28.44 -9.43
N ARG A 158 6.36 -28.21 -10.49
CA ARG A 158 7.75 -27.75 -10.38
C ARG A 158 7.86 -26.38 -9.74
N ILE A 159 7.01 -25.43 -10.14
CA ILE A 159 6.93 -24.09 -9.53
C ILE A 159 6.69 -24.20 -8.02
N ILE A 160 5.70 -24.99 -7.59
CA ILE A 160 5.40 -25.23 -6.17
C ILE A 160 6.65 -25.78 -5.45
N LYS A 161 7.31 -26.78 -6.03
CA LYS A 161 8.52 -27.38 -5.45
C LYS A 161 9.65 -26.36 -5.29
N VAL A 162 9.88 -25.52 -6.29
CA VAL A 162 10.89 -24.45 -6.25
C VAL A 162 10.56 -23.44 -5.15
N CYS A 163 9.32 -22.96 -5.08
CA CYS A 163 8.89 -22.01 -4.06
C CYS A 163 9.08 -22.58 -2.65
N ASN A 164 8.60 -23.80 -2.40
CA ASN A 164 8.72 -24.47 -1.11
C ASN A 164 10.18 -24.69 -0.69
N LYS A 165 11.03 -25.18 -1.61
CA LYS A 165 12.47 -25.38 -1.36
C LYS A 165 13.17 -24.08 -0.93
N ASN A 166 12.67 -22.95 -1.40
CA ASN A 166 13.26 -21.64 -1.17
C ASN A 166 12.54 -20.81 -0.10
N ASN A 167 11.56 -21.38 0.62
CA ASN A 167 10.73 -20.70 1.62
C ASN A 167 10.02 -19.46 1.06
N ILE A 168 9.52 -19.53 -0.17
CA ILE A 168 8.83 -18.43 -0.84
C ILE A 168 7.32 -18.68 -0.78
N PRO A 169 6.52 -17.72 -0.28
CA PRO A 169 5.07 -17.82 -0.32
C PRO A 169 4.55 -17.96 -1.75
N ILE A 170 3.70 -18.97 -1.98
CA ILE A 170 3.06 -19.17 -3.28
C ILE A 170 1.97 -18.10 -3.43
N THR A 171 2.20 -17.16 -4.34
CA THR A 171 1.23 -16.11 -4.69
C THR A 171 0.84 -16.25 -6.16
N SER A 172 -0.29 -15.69 -6.58
CA SER A 172 -0.73 -15.72 -7.99
C SER A 172 0.33 -15.27 -9.00
N SER A 173 1.25 -14.41 -8.59
CA SER A 173 2.33 -13.87 -9.43
C SER A 173 3.31 -14.93 -9.91
N VAL A 174 3.55 -16.01 -9.14
CA VAL A 174 4.56 -17.03 -9.48
C VAL A 174 4.14 -17.83 -10.72
N PHE A 175 2.84 -18.04 -10.92
CA PHE A 175 2.32 -18.77 -12.08
C PHE A 175 2.41 -17.98 -13.39
N LYS A 176 2.89 -16.74 -13.36
CA LYS A 176 3.23 -15.96 -14.57
C LYS A 176 4.60 -16.34 -15.15
N LYS A 177 5.34 -17.22 -14.47
CA LYS A 177 6.71 -17.63 -14.80
C LYS A 177 6.82 -19.14 -14.85
N THR A 178 7.89 -19.62 -15.46
CA THR A 178 8.33 -21.01 -15.34
C THR A 178 9.16 -21.19 -14.08
N SER A 179 9.28 -22.41 -13.61
CA SER A 179 10.14 -22.84 -12.51
C SER A 179 11.60 -22.41 -12.71
N GLU A 180 12.15 -22.60 -13.91
CA GLU A 180 13.50 -22.13 -14.26
C GLU A 180 13.63 -20.61 -14.09
N GLU A 181 12.65 -19.85 -14.58
CA GLU A 181 12.69 -18.40 -14.49
C GLU A 181 12.54 -17.91 -13.04
N ILE A 182 11.73 -18.61 -12.23
CA ILE A 182 11.62 -18.37 -10.80
C ILE A 182 12.97 -18.61 -10.12
N GLU A 183 13.68 -19.70 -10.42
CA GLU A 183 15.01 -19.97 -9.85
C GLU A 183 16.01 -18.86 -10.19
N ARG A 184 15.99 -18.35 -11.43
CA ARG A 184 16.83 -17.21 -11.83
C ARG A 184 16.46 -15.94 -11.05
N ILE A 185 15.17 -15.62 -10.94
CA ILE A 185 14.69 -14.47 -10.16
C ILE A 185 15.14 -14.58 -8.69
N ILE A 186 15.03 -15.77 -8.09
CA ILE A 186 15.46 -16.01 -6.70
C ILE A 186 16.95 -15.76 -6.54
N LYS A 187 17.77 -16.26 -7.47
CA LYS A 187 19.22 -16.08 -7.47
C LYS A 187 19.57 -14.58 -7.50
N VAL A 188 19.04 -13.85 -8.49
CA VAL A 188 19.28 -12.40 -8.63
C VAL A 188 18.85 -11.65 -7.38
N CYS A 189 17.67 -11.93 -6.83
CA CYS A 189 17.21 -11.25 -5.63
C CYS A 189 18.12 -11.51 -4.41
N ARG A 190 18.56 -12.76 -4.20
CA ARG A 190 19.43 -13.12 -3.08
C ARG A 190 20.81 -12.48 -3.19
N GLU A 191 21.45 -12.55 -4.36
CA GLU A 191 22.76 -11.94 -4.61
C GLU A 191 22.75 -10.43 -4.36
N ASN A 192 21.59 -9.80 -4.50
CA ASN A 192 21.42 -8.36 -4.35
C ASN A 192 20.72 -7.96 -3.03
N ASN A 193 20.51 -8.89 -2.09
CA ASN A 193 19.83 -8.68 -0.81
C ASN A 193 18.43 -8.06 -0.95
N ILE A 194 17.68 -8.47 -1.97
CA ILE A 194 16.32 -7.98 -2.26
C ILE A 194 15.29 -8.93 -1.68
N PRO A 195 14.31 -8.44 -0.91
CA PRO A 195 13.19 -9.25 -0.44
C PRO A 195 12.38 -9.83 -1.60
N ILE A 196 12.24 -11.16 -1.61
CA ILE A 196 11.47 -11.88 -2.64
C ILE A 196 9.98 -11.75 -2.32
N THR A 197 9.33 -10.76 -2.94
CA THR A 197 7.89 -10.49 -2.80
C THR A 197 7.16 -10.79 -4.11
N GLY A 198 5.82 -10.83 -4.10
CA GLY A 198 5.05 -11.11 -5.32
C GLY A 198 5.34 -10.18 -6.51
N SER A 199 5.80 -8.95 -6.26
CA SER A 199 6.06 -7.99 -7.35
C SER A 199 7.27 -8.39 -8.21
N VAL A 200 8.27 -9.09 -7.69
CA VAL A 200 9.45 -9.50 -8.48
C VAL A 200 9.06 -10.50 -9.58
N PHE A 201 8.08 -11.36 -9.33
CA PHE A 201 7.60 -12.35 -10.31
C PHE A 201 6.75 -11.74 -11.44
N HIS A 202 6.50 -10.42 -11.42
CA HIS A 202 5.97 -9.71 -12.58
C HIS A 202 7.05 -9.36 -13.61
N LYS A 203 8.33 -9.49 -13.27
CA LYS A 203 9.47 -9.21 -14.15
C LYS A 203 10.23 -10.47 -14.50
N THR A 204 11.07 -10.39 -15.52
CA THR A 204 12.06 -11.44 -15.78
C THR A 204 13.29 -11.21 -14.92
N ALA A 205 14.14 -12.22 -14.74
CA ALA A 205 15.42 -12.07 -14.05
C ALA A 205 16.29 -10.97 -14.68
N GLU A 206 16.38 -10.95 -16.02
CA GLU A 206 17.10 -9.91 -16.77
C GLU A 206 16.53 -8.50 -16.52
N GLU A 207 15.21 -8.36 -16.49
CA GLU A 207 14.57 -7.08 -16.23
C GLU A 207 14.80 -6.62 -14.78
N ILE A 208 14.83 -7.55 -13.82
CA ILE A 208 15.18 -7.26 -12.42
C ILE A 208 16.62 -6.74 -12.33
N GLU A 209 17.58 -7.37 -13.02
CA GLU A 209 18.97 -6.92 -13.05
C GLU A 209 19.09 -5.48 -13.57
N LYS A 210 18.41 -5.16 -14.68
CA LYS A 210 18.36 -3.79 -15.24
C LYS A 210 17.75 -2.79 -14.24
N ILE A 211 16.65 -3.17 -13.58
CA ILE A 211 16.01 -2.33 -12.55
C ILE A 211 16.98 -2.07 -11.39
N ILE A 212 17.71 -3.09 -10.93
CA ILE A 212 18.71 -2.96 -9.86
C ILE A 212 19.81 -1.99 -10.25
N GLU A 213 20.34 -2.12 -11.46
CA GLU A 213 21.38 -1.23 -11.99
C GLU A 213 20.91 0.23 -12.01
N VAL A 214 19.74 0.50 -12.58
CA VAL A 214 19.15 1.85 -12.65
C VAL A 214 18.96 2.44 -11.24
N CYS A 215 18.43 1.66 -10.30
CA CYS A 215 18.23 2.10 -8.93
C CYS A 215 19.56 2.42 -8.22
N ARG A 216 20.56 1.54 -8.33
CA ARG A 216 21.89 1.75 -7.72
C ARG A 216 22.60 2.96 -8.28
N LYS A 217 22.63 3.10 -9.61
CA LYS A 217 23.22 4.27 -10.30
C LYS A 217 22.63 5.59 -9.84
N ASN A 218 21.37 5.59 -9.40
CA ASN A 218 20.65 6.77 -8.95
C ASN A 218 20.50 6.87 -7.42
N ASN A 219 21.15 5.99 -6.64
CA ASN A 219 21.04 5.92 -5.17
C ASN A 219 19.58 5.80 -4.68
N ILE A 220 18.77 4.98 -5.36
CA ILE A 220 17.36 4.76 -5.03
C ILE A 220 17.20 3.46 -4.24
N PRO A 221 16.50 3.49 -3.09
CA PRO A 221 16.14 2.27 -2.37
C PRO A 221 15.29 1.33 -3.23
N ILE A 222 15.69 0.07 -3.29
CA ILE A 222 14.98 -0.97 -4.04
C ILE A 222 13.82 -1.50 -3.19
N THR A 223 12.66 -0.84 -3.30
CA THR A 223 11.41 -1.26 -2.64
C THR A 223 10.57 -2.15 -3.55
N SER A 224 9.60 -2.90 -3.02
CA SER A 224 8.72 -3.76 -3.81
C SER A 224 8.03 -3.04 -4.97
N SER A 225 7.73 -1.74 -4.81
CA SER A 225 7.05 -0.91 -5.80
C SER A 225 7.85 -0.66 -7.09
N VAL A 226 9.19 -0.71 -7.04
CA VAL A 226 10.01 -0.49 -8.25
C VAL A 226 9.75 -1.58 -9.30
N PHE A 227 9.48 -2.81 -8.85
CA PHE A 227 9.21 -3.96 -9.72
C PHE A 227 7.83 -3.92 -10.39
N HIS A 228 7.00 -2.90 -10.11
CA HIS A 228 5.81 -2.61 -10.91
C HIS A 228 6.14 -1.89 -12.23
N LYS A 229 7.35 -1.34 -12.37
CA LYS A 229 7.82 -0.58 -13.54
C LYS A 229 8.96 -1.30 -14.25
N THR A 230 9.15 -1.00 -15.53
CA THR A 230 10.35 -1.44 -16.25
C THR A 230 11.54 -0.56 -15.89
N ALA A 231 12.76 -1.00 -16.18
CA ALA A 231 13.96 -0.19 -16.01
C ALA A 231 13.86 1.15 -16.79
N GLU A 232 13.31 1.10 -18.00
CA GLU A 232 13.07 2.29 -18.83
C GLU A 232 12.07 3.26 -18.18
N ASP A 233 10.95 2.75 -17.67
CA ASP A 233 9.94 3.57 -16.99
C ASP A 233 10.51 4.20 -15.72
N ILE A 234 11.31 3.45 -14.96
CA ILE A 234 12.00 3.95 -13.76
C ILE A 234 12.92 5.12 -14.13
N GLU A 235 13.72 5.02 -15.21
CA GLU A 235 14.56 6.13 -15.65
C GLU A 235 13.75 7.38 -16.00
N LYS A 236 12.62 7.22 -16.70
CA LYS A 236 11.72 8.34 -17.04
C LYS A 236 11.16 8.99 -15.77
N ILE A 237 10.70 8.17 -14.82
CA ILE A 237 10.21 8.65 -13.52
C ILE A 237 11.30 9.42 -12.76
N ILE A 238 12.53 8.90 -12.70
CA ILE A 238 13.65 9.56 -12.03
C ILE A 238 13.95 10.92 -12.66
N LYS A 239 13.96 11.01 -14.00
CA LYS A 239 14.18 12.26 -14.73
C LYS A 239 13.12 13.30 -14.36
N VAL A 240 11.84 12.94 -14.36
CA VAL A 240 10.74 13.83 -13.98
C VAL A 240 10.86 14.28 -12.52
N CYS A 241 11.13 13.36 -11.59
CA CYS A 241 11.27 13.69 -10.18
C CYS A 241 12.45 14.62 -9.91
N LYS A 242 13.64 14.35 -10.48
CA LYS A 242 14.83 15.19 -10.35
C LYS A 242 14.60 16.59 -10.93
N LYS A 243 14.01 16.70 -12.13
CA LYS A 243 13.64 17.98 -12.77
C LYS A 243 12.75 18.84 -11.87
N ASN A 244 11.92 18.21 -11.04
CA ASN A 244 10.95 18.88 -10.19
C ASN A 244 11.35 18.94 -8.71
N ASN A 245 12.59 18.58 -8.35
CA ASN A 245 13.10 18.52 -6.98
C ASN A 245 12.25 17.64 -6.04
N ILE A 246 11.76 16.50 -6.55
CA ILE A 246 10.92 15.56 -5.78
C ILE A 246 11.76 14.37 -5.34
N PRO A 247 11.70 13.98 -4.06
CA PRO A 247 12.34 12.76 -3.57
C PRO A 247 11.79 11.51 -4.30
N VAL A 248 12.69 10.71 -4.85
CA VAL A 248 12.34 9.45 -5.53
C VAL A 248 12.08 8.37 -4.47
N THR A 249 10.84 8.34 -3.98
CA THR A 249 10.38 7.40 -2.94
C THR A 249 9.44 6.35 -3.52
N GLY A 250 9.17 5.28 -2.75
CA GLY A 250 8.41 4.11 -3.24
C GLY A 250 7.08 4.42 -3.94
N ASN A 251 6.35 5.46 -3.50
CA ASN A 251 5.04 5.79 -4.05
C ASN A 251 5.09 6.40 -5.47
N VAL A 252 6.20 7.02 -5.88
CA VAL A 252 6.31 7.58 -7.24
C VAL A 252 6.27 6.46 -8.30
N PHE A 253 6.75 5.25 -7.95
CA PHE A 253 6.73 4.08 -8.82
C PHE A 253 5.35 3.44 -8.98
N LEU A 254 4.33 3.94 -8.27
CA LEU A 254 2.93 3.60 -8.53
C LEU A 254 2.36 4.33 -9.75
N LYS A 255 3.09 5.33 -10.26
CA LYS A 255 2.66 6.22 -11.34
C LYS A 255 3.58 6.14 -12.54
N THR A 256 3.05 6.46 -13.71
CA THR A 256 3.85 6.75 -14.91
C THR A 256 4.49 8.14 -14.80
N ALA A 257 5.51 8.41 -15.63
CA ALA A 257 6.14 9.73 -15.67
C ALA A 257 5.12 10.84 -16.02
N GLU A 258 4.19 10.57 -16.94
CA GLU A 258 3.12 11.50 -17.32
C GLU A 258 2.15 11.78 -16.16
N GLU A 259 1.70 10.72 -15.46
CA GLU A 259 0.84 10.89 -14.28
C GLU A 259 1.53 11.71 -13.19
N ILE A 260 2.83 11.51 -12.98
CA ILE A 260 3.62 12.30 -12.01
C ILE A 260 3.62 13.78 -12.39
N GLU A 261 3.86 14.13 -13.66
CA GLU A 261 3.83 15.52 -14.11
C GLU A 261 2.46 16.17 -13.89
N ASN A 262 1.38 15.45 -14.20
CA ASN A 262 0.01 15.92 -13.97
C ASN A 262 -0.27 16.14 -12.48
N ILE A 263 0.16 15.22 -11.60
CA ILE A 263 0.03 15.37 -10.15
C ILE A 263 0.79 16.61 -9.64
N ILE A 264 2.04 16.80 -10.11
CA ILE A 264 2.87 17.95 -9.74
C ILE A 264 2.19 19.26 -10.14
N LYS A 265 1.64 19.32 -11.35
CA LYS A 265 0.91 20.50 -11.85
C LYS A 265 -0.25 20.85 -10.93
N VAL A 266 -1.14 19.89 -10.65
CA VAL A 266 -2.30 20.08 -9.76
C VAL A 266 -1.87 20.55 -8.37
N CYS A 267 -0.83 19.94 -7.79
CA CYS A 267 -0.33 20.32 -6.48
C CYS A 267 0.21 21.76 -6.46
N ARG A 268 1.01 22.14 -7.47
CA ARG A 268 1.57 23.50 -7.57
C ARG A 268 0.49 24.56 -7.76
N GLU A 269 -0.46 24.32 -8.66
CA GLU A 269 -1.59 25.23 -8.90
C GLU A 269 -2.44 25.47 -7.64
N ASN A 270 -2.46 24.50 -6.73
CA ASN A 270 -3.21 24.58 -5.48
C ASN A 270 -2.35 24.85 -4.24
N ASN A 271 -1.06 25.19 -4.40
CA ASN A 271 -0.12 25.43 -3.30
C ASN A 271 -0.05 24.28 -2.28
N ILE A 272 -0.11 23.03 -2.76
CA ILE A 272 -0.06 21.83 -1.95
C ILE A 272 1.37 21.28 -1.87
N PRO A 273 1.87 20.93 -0.68
CA PRO A 273 3.17 20.26 -0.54
C PRO A 273 3.19 18.91 -1.28
N ILE A 274 4.19 18.73 -2.15
CA ILE A 274 4.38 17.48 -2.89
C ILE A 274 5.13 16.49 -2.01
N THR A 275 4.38 15.70 -1.24
CA THR A 275 4.91 14.62 -0.41
C THR A 275 4.71 13.26 -1.09
N GLY A 276 5.38 12.21 -0.61
CA GLY A 276 5.22 10.86 -1.18
C GLY A 276 3.77 10.36 -1.19
N SER A 277 2.90 10.83 -0.29
CA SER A 277 1.50 10.38 -0.20
C SER A 277 0.63 10.87 -1.36
N VAL A 278 0.95 12.00 -2.02
CA VAL A 278 0.12 12.49 -3.14
C VAL A 278 0.09 11.51 -4.32
N PHE A 279 1.19 10.75 -4.50
CA PHE A 279 1.33 9.75 -5.56
C PHE A 279 0.50 8.47 -5.34
N LEU A 280 -0.20 8.37 -4.20
CA LEU A 280 -1.22 7.32 -3.99
C LEU A 280 -2.50 7.57 -4.79
N LYS A 281 -2.69 8.79 -5.32
CA LYS A 281 -3.91 9.23 -6.01
C LYS A 281 -3.61 9.69 -7.43
N THR A 282 -4.62 9.70 -8.29
CA THR A 282 -4.55 10.32 -9.62
C THR A 282 -4.69 11.83 -9.49
N SER A 283 -4.26 12.60 -10.48
CA SER A 283 -4.46 14.06 -10.51
C SER A 283 -5.93 14.44 -10.34
N GLU A 284 -6.84 13.76 -11.04
CA GLU A 284 -8.29 13.96 -10.94
C GLU A 284 -8.82 13.73 -9.51
N GLU A 285 -8.35 12.68 -8.84
CA GLU A 285 -8.78 12.39 -7.48
C GLU A 285 -8.20 13.41 -6.48
N ILE A 286 -6.97 13.89 -6.71
CA ILE A 286 -6.36 14.96 -5.91
C ILE A 286 -7.17 16.25 -6.02
N GLU A 287 -7.64 16.64 -7.22
CA GLU A 287 -8.50 17.81 -7.40
C GLU A 287 -9.81 17.68 -6.60
N LYS A 288 -10.45 16.51 -6.65
CA LYS A 288 -11.65 16.22 -5.86
C LYS A 288 -11.38 16.33 -4.37
N ILE A 289 -10.26 15.78 -3.89
CA ILE A 289 -9.83 15.88 -2.50
C ILE A 289 -9.63 17.35 -2.09
N ILE A 290 -8.90 18.13 -2.90
CA ILE A 290 -8.63 19.54 -2.63
C ILE A 290 -9.94 20.33 -2.51
N LYS A 291 -10.90 20.09 -3.42
CA LYS A 291 -12.21 20.74 -3.38
C LYS A 291 -12.94 20.44 -2.07
N VAL A 292 -13.03 19.17 -1.68
CA VAL A 292 -13.69 18.77 -0.42
C VAL A 292 -13.01 19.39 0.80
N CYS A 293 -11.68 19.40 0.85
CA CYS A 293 -10.95 19.99 1.96
C CYS A 293 -11.14 21.51 2.05
N LYS A 294 -11.09 22.22 0.92
CA LYS A 294 -11.33 23.68 0.86
C LYS A 294 -12.75 24.04 1.29
N GLU A 295 -13.76 23.32 0.80
CA GLU A 295 -15.18 23.53 1.18
C GLU A 295 -15.42 23.37 2.68
N ASN A 296 -14.62 22.54 3.37
CA ASN A 296 -14.77 22.25 4.79
C ASN A 296 -13.68 22.89 5.67
N ASN A 297 -12.83 23.78 5.10
CA ASN A 297 -11.72 24.43 5.80
C ASN A 297 -10.74 23.44 6.48
N ILE A 298 -10.46 22.31 5.84
CA ILE A 298 -9.59 21.25 6.38
C ILE A 298 -8.17 21.40 5.81
N PRO A 299 -7.13 21.42 6.67
CA PRO A 299 -5.75 21.41 6.22
C PRO A 299 -5.41 20.16 5.42
N ILE A 300 -4.82 20.34 4.25
CA ILE A 300 -4.40 19.23 3.39
C ILE A 300 -3.07 18.68 3.90
N THR A 301 -3.13 17.51 4.52
CA THR A 301 -1.96 16.80 5.08
C THR A 301 -1.76 15.45 4.39
N GLY A 302 -0.60 14.82 4.60
CA GLY A 302 -0.26 13.57 3.91
C GLY A 302 -1.27 12.43 4.11
N ASN A 303 -1.86 12.30 5.30
CA ASN A 303 -2.80 11.24 5.63
C ASN A 303 -4.13 11.33 4.85
N ILE A 304 -4.51 12.52 4.38
CA ILE A 304 -5.74 12.69 3.58
C ILE A 304 -5.66 11.87 2.29
N TYR A 305 -4.47 11.75 1.69
CA TYR A 305 -4.26 10.97 0.47
C TYR A 305 -4.33 9.45 0.68
N LEU A 306 -4.54 8.96 1.90
CA LEU A 306 -4.87 7.56 2.16
C LEU A 306 -6.34 7.25 1.82
N LYS A 307 -7.19 8.28 1.71
CA LYS A 307 -8.63 8.16 1.52
C LYS A 307 -9.04 8.68 0.15
N THR A 308 -10.20 8.23 -0.34
CA THR A 308 -10.84 8.85 -1.50
C THR A 308 -11.61 10.10 -1.06
N SER A 309 -11.92 10.99 -1.99
CA SER A 309 -12.78 12.15 -1.79
C SER A 309 -14.15 11.76 -1.22
N LYS A 310 -14.67 10.59 -1.61
CA LYS A 310 -15.93 10.03 -1.07
C LYS A 310 -15.78 9.62 0.40
N ASP A 311 -14.69 8.95 0.75
CA ASP A 311 -14.42 8.53 2.12
C ASP A 311 -14.12 9.74 3.02
N ILE A 312 -13.40 10.74 2.52
CA ILE A 312 -13.14 12.00 3.23
C ILE A 312 -14.46 12.68 3.57
N LYS A 313 -15.40 12.80 2.63
CA LYS A 313 -16.74 13.36 2.93
C LYS A 313 -17.46 12.61 4.04
N LYS A 314 -17.41 11.27 4.04
CA LYS A 314 -18.00 10.46 5.12
C LYS A 314 -17.32 10.71 6.46
N ILE A 315 -15.98 10.73 6.49
CA ILE A 315 -15.19 10.99 7.70
C ILE A 315 -15.53 12.37 8.27
N ILE A 316 -15.58 13.40 7.42
CA ILE A 316 -15.94 14.77 7.82
C ILE A 316 -17.33 14.79 8.46
N LYS A 317 -18.31 14.15 7.82
CA LYS A 317 -19.68 14.06 8.33
C LYS A 317 -19.70 13.44 9.73
N VAL A 318 -19.08 12.27 9.91
CA VAL A 318 -18.99 11.60 11.21
C VAL A 318 -18.32 12.49 12.26
N CYS A 319 -17.22 13.15 11.92
CA CYS A 319 -16.53 14.04 12.85
C CYS A 319 -17.40 15.25 13.26
N ILE A 320 -18.10 15.89 12.32
CA ILE A 320 -18.98 17.02 12.61
C ILE A 320 -20.15 16.58 13.49
N GLU A 321 -20.84 15.50 13.14
CA GLU A 321 -22.00 14.98 13.91
C GLU A 321 -21.61 14.61 15.35
N ASN A 322 -20.35 14.24 15.56
CA ASN A 322 -19.84 13.84 16.87
C ASN A 322 -19.00 14.92 17.58
N ASN A 323 -18.94 16.14 17.04
CA ASN A 323 -18.14 17.26 17.56
C ASN A 323 -16.65 16.92 17.74
N ILE A 324 -16.06 16.18 16.80
CA ILE A 324 -14.67 15.74 16.82
C ILE A 324 -13.80 16.67 15.97
N PRO A 325 -12.65 17.15 16.48
CA PRO A 325 -11.70 17.91 15.69
C PRO A 325 -11.15 17.10 14.50
N ILE A 326 -11.32 17.64 13.29
CA ILE A 326 -10.83 17.01 12.06
C ILE A 326 -9.33 17.27 11.93
N THR A 327 -8.53 16.34 12.45
CA THR A 327 -7.07 16.37 12.40
C THR A 327 -6.53 15.35 11.41
N GLY A 328 -5.23 15.40 11.08
CA GLY A 328 -4.63 14.44 10.14
C GLY A 328 -4.77 12.97 10.56
N SER A 329 -4.96 12.66 11.84
CA SER A 329 -5.07 11.28 12.33
C SER A 329 -6.40 10.62 12.02
N VAL A 330 -7.52 11.37 11.90
CA VAL A 330 -8.82 10.76 11.56
C VAL A 330 -8.79 10.10 10.18
N PHE A 331 -7.98 10.62 9.25
CA PHE A 331 -7.81 10.07 7.91
C PHE A 331 -6.97 8.78 7.86
N LEU A 332 -6.45 8.31 9.00
CA LEU A 332 -5.89 6.96 9.12
C LEU A 332 -6.99 5.89 9.20
N LYS A 333 -8.23 6.27 9.52
CA LYS A 333 -9.36 5.38 9.80
C LYS A 333 -10.48 5.52 8.79
N THR A 334 -11.30 4.50 8.63
CA THR A 334 -12.58 4.62 7.93
C THR A 334 -13.60 5.34 8.81
N SER A 335 -14.72 5.80 8.22
CA SER A 335 -15.81 6.41 9.01
C SER A 335 -16.38 5.42 10.05
N GLU A 336 -16.50 4.14 9.69
CA GLU A 336 -16.98 3.08 10.59
C GLU A 336 -16.02 2.81 11.75
N GLU A 337 -14.71 2.80 11.49
CA GLU A 337 -13.71 2.68 12.56
C GLU A 337 -13.73 3.88 13.50
N ILE A 338 -13.93 5.10 12.97
CA ILE A 338 -14.03 6.32 13.78
C ILE A 338 -15.23 6.23 14.73
N GLU A 339 -16.40 5.82 14.23
CA GLU A 339 -17.60 5.65 15.06
C GLU A 339 -17.38 4.68 16.23
N LYS A 340 -16.77 3.52 15.95
CA LYS A 340 -16.43 2.54 16.99
C LYS A 340 -15.45 3.10 18.03
N ILE A 341 -14.44 3.86 17.60
CA ILE A 341 -13.50 4.50 18.53
C ILE A 341 -14.21 5.55 19.40
N ILE A 342 -15.13 6.32 18.82
CA ILE A 342 -15.94 7.32 19.54
C ILE A 342 -16.81 6.65 20.59
N GLU A 343 -17.48 5.54 20.24
CA GLU A 343 -18.31 4.75 21.16
C GLU A 343 -17.50 4.27 22.38
N VAL A 344 -16.39 3.57 22.13
CA VAL A 344 -15.48 3.10 23.20
C VAL A 344 -15.01 4.25 24.09
N CYS A 345 -14.65 5.40 23.50
CA CYS A 345 -14.22 6.56 24.28
C CYS A 345 -15.35 7.13 25.15
N ARG A 346 -16.57 7.25 24.61
CA ARG A 346 -17.74 7.79 25.34
C ARG A 346 -18.16 6.90 26.49
N GLU A 347 -18.28 5.60 26.27
CA GLU A 347 -18.60 4.62 27.31
C GLU A 347 -17.61 4.66 28.47
N ASN A 348 -16.35 4.95 28.16
CA ASN A 348 -15.27 5.01 29.13
C ASN A 348 -14.97 6.43 29.65
N ASN A 349 -15.76 7.43 29.28
CA ASN A 349 -15.57 8.84 29.64
C ASN A 349 -14.17 9.40 29.28
N ILE A 350 -13.65 9.00 28.12
CA ILE A 350 -12.34 9.42 27.59
C ILE A 350 -12.51 10.59 26.62
N SER A 351 -11.64 11.59 26.76
CA SER A 351 -11.58 12.71 25.83
C SER A 351 -11.11 12.25 24.44
N ILE A 352 -11.94 12.53 23.42
CA ILE A 352 -11.68 12.16 22.04
C ILE A 352 -10.75 13.19 21.41
N THR A 353 -9.45 12.90 21.45
CA THR A 353 -8.39 13.73 20.86
C THR A 353 -7.82 13.04 19.62
N GLY A 354 -7.01 13.75 18.82
CA GLY A 354 -6.41 13.17 17.62
C GLY A 354 -5.63 11.87 17.86
N SER A 355 -5.11 11.62 19.08
CA SER A 355 -4.27 10.47 19.36
C SER A 355 -5.01 9.13 19.41
N VAL A 356 -6.31 9.11 19.75
CA VAL A 356 -7.07 7.85 19.78
C VAL A 356 -7.20 7.22 18.39
N PHE A 357 -7.18 8.05 17.34
CA PHE A 357 -7.28 7.61 15.94
C PHE A 357 -5.99 6.98 15.39
N TYR A 358 -4.90 6.93 16.17
CA TYR A 358 -3.75 6.09 15.83
C TYR A 358 -3.97 4.61 16.17
N LYS A 359 -5.07 4.28 16.86
CA LYS A 359 -5.37 2.94 17.37
C LYS A 359 -6.67 2.41 16.82
N THR A 360 -6.85 1.08 16.83
CA THR A 360 -8.17 0.48 16.60
C THR A 360 -9.05 0.65 17.84
N ALA A 361 -10.37 0.47 17.71
CA ALA A 361 -11.28 0.50 18.85
C ALA A 361 -10.89 -0.54 19.92
N GLU A 362 -10.52 -1.75 19.49
CA GLU A 362 -10.04 -2.84 20.37
C GLU A 362 -8.75 -2.45 21.10
N GLU A 363 -7.79 -1.82 20.42
CA GLU A 363 -6.57 -1.34 21.07
C GLU A 363 -6.85 -0.20 22.07
N VAL A 364 -7.74 0.74 21.72
CA VAL A 364 -8.17 1.81 22.63
C VAL A 364 -8.77 1.23 23.90
N GLU A 365 -9.68 0.25 23.77
CA GLU A 365 -10.31 -0.45 24.89
C GLU A 365 -9.28 -1.15 25.78
N LYS A 366 -8.37 -1.94 25.20
CA LYS A 366 -7.29 -2.59 25.95
C LYS A 366 -6.42 -1.60 26.73
N ILE A 367 -6.06 -0.47 26.11
CA ILE A 367 -5.28 0.58 26.78
C ILE A 367 -6.06 1.15 27.97
N ILE A 368 -7.36 1.38 27.82
CA ILE A 368 -8.24 1.87 28.89
C ILE A 368 -8.30 0.88 30.05
N GLU A 369 -8.52 -0.41 29.77
CA GLU A 369 -8.56 -1.47 30.77
C GLU A 369 -7.24 -1.56 31.56
N VAL A 370 -6.11 -1.57 30.85
CA VAL A 370 -4.77 -1.57 31.47
C VAL A 370 -4.59 -0.35 32.37
N CYS A 371 -4.98 0.84 31.92
CA CYS A 371 -4.85 2.04 32.75
C CYS A 371 -5.76 1.99 33.98
N LYS A 372 -7.02 1.57 33.82
CA LYS A 372 -8.00 1.44 34.92
C LYS A 372 -7.54 0.42 35.96
N LYS A 373 -7.11 -0.77 35.55
CA LYS A 373 -6.59 -1.83 36.43
C LYS A 373 -5.41 -1.36 37.29
N ASN A 374 -4.63 -0.41 36.77
CA ASN A 374 -3.43 0.11 37.42
C ASN A 374 -3.64 1.47 38.09
N ASN A 375 -4.87 1.99 38.14
CA ASN A 375 -5.22 3.31 38.68
C ASN A 375 -4.43 4.47 38.04
N ILE A 376 -4.28 4.43 36.73
CA ILE A 376 -3.54 5.42 35.95
C ILE A 376 -4.52 6.38 35.26
N PRO A 377 -4.35 7.70 35.41
CA PRO A 377 -5.14 8.68 34.66
C PRO A 377 -4.96 8.53 33.14
N ILE A 378 -6.04 8.42 32.39
CA ILE A 378 -5.97 8.28 30.93
C ILE A 378 -5.86 9.67 30.30
N THR A 379 -4.75 9.91 29.60
CA THR A 379 -4.51 11.16 28.85
C THR A 379 -4.32 10.83 27.37
N GLY A 380 -4.59 11.79 26.47
CA GLY A 380 -4.43 11.55 25.03
C GLY A 380 -3.06 10.98 24.64
N SER A 381 -1.98 11.36 25.35
CA SER A 381 -0.62 10.91 25.04
C SER A 381 -0.41 9.40 25.19
N ILE A 382 -1.23 8.69 25.98
CA ILE A 382 -1.10 7.25 26.21
C ILE A 382 -1.42 6.44 24.95
N PHE A 383 -2.32 6.95 24.11
CA PHE A 383 -2.73 6.29 22.85
C PHE A 383 -1.67 6.38 21.75
N LEU A 384 -0.56 7.10 21.99
CA LEU A 384 0.59 7.10 21.10
C LEU A 384 1.46 5.83 21.24
N LYS A 385 1.16 4.98 22.23
CA LYS A 385 1.92 3.77 22.55
C LYS A 385 1.13 2.50 22.31
N ALA A 386 1.83 1.42 22.00
CA ALA A 386 1.22 0.10 21.96
C ALA A 386 0.93 -0.39 23.38
N THR A 387 -0.11 -1.19 23.55
CA THR A 387 -0.54 -1.71 24.85
C THR A 387 0.59 -2.48 25.53
N GLU A 388 1.34 -3.27 24.78
CA GLU A 388 2.46 -4.07 25.30
C GLU A 388 3.61 -3.19 25.83
N GLU A 389 3.86 -2.02 25.22
CA GLU A 389 4.86 -1.07 25.71
C GLU A 389 4.43 -0.42 27.04
N ILE A 390 3.14 -0.13 27.17
CA ILE A 390 2.55 0.46 28.38
C ILE A 390 2.64 -0.56 29.52
N GLU A 391 2.22 -1.81 29.29
CA GLU A 391 2.27 -2.87 30.30
C GLU A 391 3.69 -3.15 30.80
N LYS A 392 4.67 -3.24 29.88
CA LYS A 392 6.09 -3.40 30.26
C LYS A 392 6.57 -2.27 31.17
N SER A 393 6.18 -1.04 30.84
CA SER A 393 6.55 0.14 31.64
C SER A 393 5.87 0.12 33.01
N ILE A 394 4.58 -0.24 33.06
CA ILE A 394 3.84 -0.37 34.33
C ILE A 394 4.47 -1.43 35.23
N ASN A 395 4.75 -2.62 34.70
CA ASN A 395 5.33 -3.73 35.48
C ASN A 395 6.69 -3.33 36.05
N TYR A 396 7.57 -2.77 35.21
CA TYR A 396 8.87 -2.28 35.65
C TYR A 396 8.75 -1.23 36.76
N ILE A 397 7.88 -0.22 36.60
CA ILE A 397 7.71 0.81 37.62
C ILE A 397 7.11 0.24 38.91
N LYS A 398 6.14 -0.67 38.83
CA LYS A 398 5.53 -1.32 39.99
C LYS A 398 6.54 -2.14 40.80
N GLU A 399 7.37 -2.91 40.11
CA GLU A 399 8.36 -3.80 40.74
C GLU A 399 9.49 -3.02 41.42
N ASN A 400 9.86 -1.84 40.89
CA ASN A 400 11.09 -1.14 41.30
C ASN A 400 10.85 0.15 42.09
N TYR A 401 9.76 0.90 41.81
CA TYR A 401 9.53 2.24 42.37
C TYR A 401 8.17 2.40 43.06
N GLY A 402 7.21 1.52 42.76
CA GLY A 402 5.89 1.49 43.40
C GLY A 402 4.85 2.41 42.77
N GLN A 403 3.65 2.40 43.34
CA GLN A 403 2.43 2.99 42.76
C GLN A 403 2.53 4.51 42.52
N ALA A 404 3.27 5.25 43.35
CA ALA A 404 3.41 6.71 43.24
C ALA A 404 4.05 7.16 41.92
N TYR A 405 4.81 6.29 41.27
CA TYR A 405 5.50 6.57 40.00
C TYR A 405 4.70 6.14 38.76
N LEU A 406 3.53 5.51 38.93
CA LEU A 406 2.63 5.15 37.82
C LEU A 406 1.84 6.36 37.31
N THR A 407 2.56 7.32 36.75
CA THR A 407 1.97 8.49 36.11
C THR A 407 2.01 8.35 34.59
N PRO A 408 1.05 8.98 33.87
CA PRO A 408 1.06 9.02 32.40
C PRO A 408 2.36 9.55 31.82
N LEU A 409 3.01 10.48 32.53
CA LEU A 409 4.26 11.10 32.12
C LEU A 409 5.46 10.14 32.11
N ILE A 410 5.44 9.14 33.00
CA ILE A 410 6.51 8.14 33.16
C ILE A 410 6.23 6.92 32.27
N ILE A 411 5.02 6.35 32.35
CA ILE A 411 4.67 5.11 31.62
C ILE A 411 4.66 5.28 30.09
N ASN A 412 4.55 6.51 29.60
CA ASN A 412 4.61 6.81 28.17
C ASN A 412 6.05 6.79 27.63
N LYS A 413 7.06 6.54 28.48
CA LYS A 413 8.45 6.36 28.07
C LYS A 413 8.73 4.91 27.75
N ASN A 414 9.75 4.69 26.91
CA ASN A 414 10.20 3.35 26.59
C ASN A 414 10.81 2.69 27.86
N VAL A 415 10.47 1.43 28.14
CA VAL A 415 10.93 0.73 29.35
C VAL A 415 12.45 0.60 29.45
N GLU A 416 13.16 0.38 28.34
CA GLU A 416 14.63 0.29 28.33
C GLU A 416 15.25 1.66 28.60
N HIS A 417 14.59 2.73 28.16
CA HIS A 417 14.99 4.08 28.53
C HIS A 417 14.82 4.32 30.05
N LEU A 418 13.68 3.93 30.62
CA LEU A 418 13.42 4.06 32.06
C LEU A 418 14.43 3.28 32.91
N LYS A 419 14.76 2.03 32.52
CA LYS A 419 15.78 1.19 33.17
C LYS A 419 17.15 1.84 33.27
N ASN A 420 17.50 2.70 32.32
CA ASN A 420 18.78 3.40 32.30
C ASN A 420 18.74 4.73 33.08
N VAL A 421 17.64 5.47 33.00
CA VAL A 421 17.57 6.84 33.55
C VAL A 421 17.10 6.88 34.99
N LEU A 422 16.09 6.10 35.38
CA LEU A 422 15.51 6.20 36.72
C LEU A 422 16.51 5.83 37.84
N PRO A 423 17.34 4.76 37.71
CA PRO A 423 18.36 4.46 38.71
C PRO A 423 19.40 5.58 38.85
N TYR A 424 19.73 6.25 37.75
CA TYR A 424 20.64 7.39 37.79
C TYR A 424 20.02 8.57 38.54
N LEU A 425 18.77 8.92 38.27
CA LEU A 425 18.07 9.99 38.99
C LEU A 425 17.86 9.66 40.48
N GLU A 426 17.71 8.38 40.81
CA GLU A 426 17.68 7.89 42.19
C GLU A 426 19.03 8.09 42.89
N SER A 427 20.13 7.74 42.22
CA SER A 427 21.49 7.94 42.75
C SER A 427 21.82 9.42 43.04
N LEU A 428 21.15 10.34 42.34
CA LEU A 428 21.28 11.79 42.55
C LEU A 428 20.30 12.33 43.61
N GLY A 429 19.40 11.50 44.14
CA GLY A 429 18.37 11.93 45.10
C GLY A 429 17.25 12.79 44.50
N VAL A 430 17.13 12.86 43.16
CA VAL A 430 16.17 13.73 42.47
C VAL A 430 14.99 12.98 41.85
N LEU A 431 14.94 11.65 42.00
CA LEU A 431 13.86 10.80 41.47
C LEU A 431 12.44 11.26 41.88
N PRO A 432 12.16 11.69 43.14
CA PRO A 432 10.80 12.09 43.55
C PRO A 432 10.22 13.26 42.74
N TYR A 433 11.06 14.11 42.13
CA TYR A 433 10.63 15.26 41.35
C TYR A 433 10.14 14.88 39.94
N VAL A 434 10.45 13.66 39.47
CA VAL A 434 10.04 13.15 38.15
C VAL A 434 8.52 13.01 38.05
N VAL A 435 7.86 12.67 39.15
CA VAL A 435 6.38 12.55 39.24
C VAL A 435 5.70 13.90 38.93
N LYS A 436 6.34 15.02 39.29
CA LYS A 436 5.85 16.39 39.05
C LYS A 436 6.36 16.98 37.73
N SER A 437 7.55 16.59 37.28
CA SER A 437 8.19 17.08 36.06
C SER A 437 8.97 15.95 35.37
N ALA A 438 8.38 15.35 34.35
CA ALA A 438 9.03 14.31 33.56
C ALA A 438 9.79 14.85 32.33
N SER A 439 10.04 16.16 32.25
CA SER A 439 10.76 16.78 31.12
C SER A 439 12.16 16.18 30.95
N ILE A 440 12.83 15.88 32.07
CA ILE A 440 14.13 15.20 32.10
C ILE A 440 14.09 13.81 31.44
N LEU A 441 12.96 13.11 31.46
CA LEU A 441 12.76 11.80 30.82
C LEU A 441 12.58 11.88 29.30
N THR A 442 12.80 13.06 28.70
CA THR A 442 12.87 13.21 27.23
C THR A 442 14.30 13.14 26.70
N LEU A 443 15.28 13.21 27.60
CA LEU A 443 16.71 13.25 27.30
C LEU A 443 17.33 11.87 27.44
N THR A 444 18.39 11.57 26.67
CA THR A 444 19.20 10.37 26.92
C THR A 444 19.98 10.50 28.23
N LEU A 445 20.47 9.38 28.77
CA LEU A 445 21.30 9.40 29.99
C LEU A 445 22.52 10.31 29.84
N ASP A 446 23.18 10.29 28.69
CA ASP A 446 24.34 11.13 28.41
C ASP A 446 23.97 12.62 28.34
N GLU A 447 22.82 12.96 27.74
CA GLU A 447 22.32 14.34 27.73
C GLU A 447 21.97 14.83 29.13
N ILE A 448 21.46 13.95 30.00
CA ILE A 448 21.20 14.31 31.40
C ILE A 448 22.52 14.59 32.13
N LYS A 449 23.54 13.73 31.97
CA LYS A 449 24.86 13.92 32.58
C LYS A 449 25.52 15.22 32.11
N GLU A 450 25.53 15.45 30.80
CA GLU A 450 26.09 16.68 30.20
C GLU A 450 25.39 17.94 30.75
N ARG A 451 24.05 17.93 30.81
CA ARG A 451 23.29 19.07 31.32
C ARG A 451 23.42 19.26 32.82
N LYS A 452 23.57 18.18 33.59
CA LYS A 452 23.89 18.23 35.02
C LYS A 452 25.22 18.94 35.24
N ASP A 453 26.27 18.51 34.55
CA ASP A 453 27.60 19.09 34.70
C ASP A 453 27.59 20.58 34.32
N PHE A 454 26.82 20.96 33.29
CA PHE A 454 26.60 22.36 32.96
C PHE A 454 25.91 23.15 34.09
N VAL A 455 24.81 22.64 34.67
CA VAL A 455 24.09 23.30 35.77
C VAL A 455 25.01 23.47 37.00
N GLU A 456 25.74 22.43 37.37
CA GLU A 456 26.68 22.47 38.49
C GLU A 456 27.86 23.42 38.24
N SER A 457 28.40 23.48 37.01
CA SER A 457 29.49 24.40 36.65
C SER A 457 29.10 25.89 36.72
N ASN A 458 27.79 26.18 36.72
CA ASN A 458 27.23 27.52 36.89
C ASN A 458 26.76 27.78 38.34
N ASN A 459 27.09 26.91 39.30
CA ASN A 459 26.64 26.96 40.69
C ASN A 459 25.10 27.03 40.84
N ASP A 460 24.36 26.38 39.94
CA ASP A 460 22.89 26.34 39.95
C ASP A 460 22.38 24.97 40.43
N THR A 461 21.10 24.86 40.78
CA THR A 461 20.51 23.63 41.31
C THR A 461 19.84 22.78 40.23
N LEU A 462 19.93 21.45 40.36
CA LEU A 462 19.27 20.51 39.45
C LEU A 462 17.74 20.58 39.56
N VAL A 463 17.24 20.92 40.74
CA VAL A 463 15.81 21.06 41.06
C VAL A 463 15.57 22.45 41.64
N LEU A 464 14.58 23.16 41.11
CA LEU A 464 14.19 24.48 41.53
C LEU A 464 13.29 24.41 42.79
N GLN A 465 13.14 25.52 43.51
CA GLN A 465 12.32 25.61 44.73
C GLN A 465 10.85 25.20 44.50
N ASN A 466 10.34 25.33 43.28
CA ASN A 466 8.99 24.89 42.90
C ASN A 466 8.86 23.36 42.71
N GLY A 467 9.92 22.58 42.97
CA GLY A 467 9.96 21.13 42.83
C GLY A 467 9.98 20.64 41.39
N ARG A 468 10.39 21.48 40.43
CA ARG A 468 10.60 21.10 39.02
C ARG A 468 12.09 21.07 38.71
N PHE A 469 12.48 20.21 37.77
CA PHE A 469 13.83 20.23 37.23
C PHE A 469 14.17 21.59 36.63
N ASN A 470 15.46 21.95 36.70
CA ASN A 470 16.01 23.13 36.06
C ASN A 470 15.58 23.19 34.58
N SER A 471 15.23 24.39 34.11
CA SER A 471 14.73 24.61 32.75
C SER A 471 15.68 24.10 31.66
N VAL A 472 16.99 24.01 31.96
CA VAL A 472 18.01 23.44 31.08
C VAL A 472 17.64 22.02 30.65
N PHE A 473 17.04 21.20 31.52
CA PHE A 473 16.61 19.84 31.17
C PHE A 473 15.38 19.79 30.24
N GLY A 474 14.63 20.89 30.11
CA GLY A 474 13.50 21.01 29.19
C GLY A 474 13.87 21.58 27.81
N LEU A 475 15.11 22.05 27.62
CA LEU A 475 15.52 22.68 26.36
C LEU A 475 15.65 21.66 25.21
N SER A 476 15.21 22.06 24.01
CA SER A 476 15.52 21.32 22.79
C SER A 476 17.04 21.27 22.57
N LYS A 477 17.54 20.25 21.87
CA LYS A 477 19.00 20.12 21.59
C LYS A 477 19.58 21.38 20.93
N SER A 478 18.81 22.00 20.01
CA SER A 478 19.20 23.24 19.34
C SER A 478 19.30 24.42 20.31
N ASN A 479 18.31 24.58 21.19
CA ASN A 479 18.31 25.68 22.16
C ASN A 479 19.38 25.49 23.24
N TYR A 480 19.62 24.25 23.69
CA TYR A 480 20.69 23.94 24.62
C TYR A 480 22.07 24.28 24.04
N LYS A 481 22.36 23.89 22.79
CA LYS A 481 23.62 24.26 22.10
C LYS A 481 23.82 25.77 21.99
N LYS A 482 22.75 26.55 21.78
CA LYS A 482 22.84 28.02 21.75
C LYS A 482 23.17 28.61 23.12
N LEU A 483 22.65 28.00 24.20
CA LEU A 483 22.90 28.43 25.57
C LEU A 483 24.37 28.19 25.95
N THR A 484 24.87 26.98 25.74
CA THR A 484 26.26 26.61 26.09
C THR A 484 27.30 27.38 25.26
N ASN A 485 27.01 27.63 23.98
CA ASN A 485 27.89 28.45 23.13
C ASN A 485 27.96 29.92 23.57
N LYS A 486 26.89 30.50 24.14
CA LYS A 486 26.92 31.86 24.69
C LYS A 486 27.73 31.93 25.99
N SER A 487 27.59 30.92 26.86
CA SER A 487 28.33 30.86 28.13
C SER A 487 29.85 30.78 27.93
N ASN A 488 30.33 30.15 26.84
CA ASN A 488 31.76 30.05 26.50
C ASN A 488 32.38 31.34 25.91
N ILE A 489 31.59 32.37 25.57
CA ILE A 489 32.09 33.65 25.02
C ILE A 489 32.31 34.69 26.13
N THR A 490 31.84 34.41 27.35
CA THR A 490 31.89 35.33 28.51
C THR A 490 32.85 34.88 29.63
N LYS A 491 33.62 33.82 29.40
CA LYS A 491 34.82 33.47 30.17
C LYS A 491 36.04 33.83 29.34
#